data_AF-A0A2C6KHZ5-F1
#
_entry.id   AF-A0A2C6KHZ5-F1
#
_cell.length_a   1.000
_cell.length_b   1.000
_cell.length_c   1.000
_cell.angle_alpha   90.00
_cell.angle_beta   90.00
_cell.angle_gamma   90.00
#
_symmetry.space_group_name_H-M   'P 1'
#
loop_
_entity.id
_entity.type
_entity.pdbx_description
1 polymer ?
#
loop_
_entity_poly.entity_id
_entity_poly.type
_entity_poly.pdbx_seq_one_letter_code
_entity_poly.pdbx_strand_id
1 'polypeptide(L)'
;MAPCYECHVGRPLGRTTGRGRPARRNLWLLACAGASILLLSPLVCALRHREGTGLRAKDAAPEPTQAAVCPVGQAKEYTATLSESKQKVSLQCAAASDTVVPAELKSGKVCPSGVNDLAACKTASEGKAESNKPVSLSVLMGGTEASPVNWVESKPTDGSGGNKYELSLPNAPLPLKDTKFVAGCVPTAPDQANKECKLTVTVEARKSAAAGQTVSCAYGAKSNEAKPTVTMTQQNNTVTLVCGNEATKAVPQPTDYKTAYCADDKVGADCKTETFTSFIAGFQSTWWTENKGAQNVTLTIPPEQFPDSAKMIHLGCLYTPPSPAAAAKEDAQAAKQNLCKVDVVISAKESSATGRRVAALPGLAAGAVVLSISFLVWV
;
A
#
# COMPACT_ATOMS: atom_id res chain seq x y z
N MET A 1 -42.89 -10.39 -42.58
CA MET A 1 -44.33 -10.54 -42.26
C MET A 1 -44.51 -10.29 -40.77
N ALA A 2 -45.55 -9.55 -40.38
CA ALA A 2 -46.16 -9.64 -39.03
C ALA A 2 -47.22 -10.80 -39.06
N PRO A 3 -48.03 -11.14 -38.02
CA PRO A 3 -48.58 -10.33 -36.90
C PRO A 3 -48.00 -10.73 -35.51
N CYS A 4 -48.30 -10.12 -34.35
CA CYS A 4 -49.35 -9.20 -33.83
C CYS A 4 -50.68 -9.84 -33.32
N TYR A 5 -51.34 -9.11 -32.40
CA TYR A 5 -52.63 -9.38 -31.69
C TYR A 5 -52.54 -10.43 -30.54
N GLU A 6 -52.94 -10.16 -29.27
CA GLU A 6 -54.16 -9.62 -28.61
C GLU A 6 -55.25 -10.69 -28.32
N CYS A 7 -56.07 -10.64 -27.25
CA CYS A 7 -56.15 -9.75 -26.06
C CYS A 7 -56.19 -10.59 -24.73
N HIS A 8 -57.18 -10.69 -23.80
CA HIS A 8 -58.44 -9.99 -23.47
C HIS A 8 -58.91 -10.31 -22.01
N VAL A 9 -59.89 -9.55 -21.47
CA VAL A 9 -60.67 -9.75 -20.19
C VAL A 9 -59.86 -9.61 -18.86
N GLY A 10 -60.35 -9.00 -17.75
CA GLY A 10 -61.61 -8.27 -17.47
C GLY A 10 -61.69 -7.65 -16.04
N ARG A 11 -62.74 -6.85 -15.78
CA ARG A 11 -63.11 -6.10 -14.54
C ARG A 11 -64.33 -6.76 -13.82
N PRO A 12 -64.95 -6.28 -12.70
CA PRO A 12 -65.08 -4.94 -12.07
C PRO A 12 -64.62 -4.94 -10.57
N LEU A 13 -64.96 -4.09 -9.56
CA LEU A 13 -65.99 -3.06 -9.21
C LEU A 13 -65.28 -1.73 -8.78
N GLY A 14 -65.78 -0.69 -8.07
CA GLY A 14 -67.03 -0.28 -7.36
C GLY A 14 -66.78 -0.15 -5.84
N ARG A 15 -67.08 0.93 -5.08
CA ARG A 15 -67.91 2.18 -5.17
C ARG A 15 -67.08 3.40 -4.65
N THR A 16 -67.24 4.70 -4.95
CA THR A 16 -68.38 5.68 -4.89
C THR A 16 -68.98 5.88 -3.46
N THR A 17 -69.31 7.07 -2.92
CA THR A 17 -69.26 8.49 -3.35
C THR A 17 -69.53 9.45 -2.15
N GLY A 18 -69.29 10.77 -2.30
CA GLY A 18 -69.79 11.84 -1.41
C GLY A 18 -68.72 12.41 -0.44
N ARG A 19 -68.26 13.68 -0.47
CA ARG A 19 -68.72 15.00 -0.98
C ARG A 19 -69.66 15.77 -0.04
N GLY A 20 -69.08 16.61 0.84
CA GLY A 20 -69.80 17.58 1.69
C GLY A 20 -68.91 18.74 2.16
N ARG A 21 -69.23 19.96 1.70
CA ARG A 21 -68.70 21.29 2.08
C ARG A 21 -69.79 22.32 1.67
N PRO A 22 -69.81 23.58 2.16
CA PRO A 22 -68.97 24.21 3.18
C PRO A 22 -69.77 24.94 4.30
N ALA A 23 -69.07 25.51 5.28
CA ALA A 23 -69.49 26.74 5.97
C ALA A 23 -68.24 27.54 6.42
N ARG A 24 -68.32 28.87 6.43
CA ARG A 24 -67.27 29.79 6.95
C ARG A 24 -67.79 30.51 8.20
N ARG A 25 -66.91 30.73 9.19
CA ARG A 25 -66.61 32.08 9.70
C ARG A 25 -65.39 32.10 10.63
N ASN A 26 -64.72 33.24 10.64
CA ASN A 26 -63.45 33.51 11.33
C ASN A 26 -63.70 33.87 12.80
N LEU A 27 -62.72 33.63 13.70
CA LEU A 27 -62.15 34.70 14.55
C LEU A 27 -60.81 34.33 15.26
N TRP A 28 -59.72 34.98 14.81
CA TRP A 28 -58.62 35.63 15.56
C TRP A 28 -57.78 34.96 16.69
N LEU A 29 -56.57 35.52 16.85
CA LEU A 29 -55.48 35.28 17.85
C LEU A 29 -54.63 34.01 17.58
N LEU A 30 -53.29 34.04 17.45
CA LEU A 30 -52.16 34.62 18.24
C LEU A 30 -51.90 33.86 19.56
N ALA A 31 -50.67 33.43 19.92
CA ALA A 31 -49.38 33.45 19.20
C ALA A 31 -48.36 32.39 19.75
N CYS A 32 -47.17 32.37 19.16
CA CYS A 32 -45.93 31.62 19.45
C CYS A 32 -45.69 31.02 20.85
N ALA A 33 -45.21 29.76 20.91
CA ALA A 33 -43.87 29.39 21.44
C ALA A 33 -43.62 27.84 21.42
N GLY A 34 -42.34 27.43 21.51
CA GLY A 34 -41.99 26.21 22.27
C GLY A 34 -41.98 24.83 21.57
N ALA A 35 -41.35 24.67 20.40
CA ALA A 35 -40.98 23.34 19.92
C ALA A 35 -39.66 22.86 20.57
N SER A 36 -39.68 21.80 21.39
CA SER A 36 -38.51 20.94 21.75
C SER A 36 -38.85 19.79 22.73
N ILE A 37 -39.46 18.69 22.26
CA ILE A 37 -39.40 17.37 22.94
C ILE A 37 -39.31 16.29 21.83
N LEU A 38 -38.71 15.13 22.17
CA LEU A 38 -38.54 13.91 21.35
C LEU A 38 -37.43 13.93 20.29
N LEU A 39 -36.19 13.62 20.71
CA LEU A 39 -35.25 12.75 19.96
C LEU A 39 -34.00 12.37 20.82
N LEU A 40 -34.21 11.66 21.94
CA LEU A 40 -33.13 11.08 22.75
C LEU A 40 -33.48 9.65 23.19
N SER A 41 -33.10 8.68 22.35
CA SER A 41 -33.21 7.24 22.64
C SER A 41 -32.01 6.49 21.99
N PRO A 42 -30.90 6.29 22.72
CA PRO A 42 -29.65 5.78 22.14
C PRO A 42 -29.65 4.25 22.02
N LEU A 43 -30.35 3.70 21.02
CA LEU A 43 -30.47 2.23 20.84
C LEU A 43 -30.46 1.71 19.39
N VAL A 44 -29.95 2.47 18.41
CA VAL A 44 -29.74 2.00 17.03
C VAL A 44 -28.40 2.48 16.42
N CYS A 45 -27.28 2.24 17.12
CA CYS A 45 -25.92 2.59 16.64
C CYS A 45 -24.90 1.44 16.81
N ALA A 46 -25.29 0.19 16.54
CA ALA A 46 -24.44 -0.99 16.80
C ALA A 46 -24.28 -1.97 15.60
N LEU A 47 -24.62 -1.56 14.36
CA LEU A 47 -24.46 -2.40 13.15
C LEU A 47 -23.93 -1.65 11.90
N ARG A 48 -23.03 -0.67 12.09
CA ARG A 48 -22.15 -0.16 11.02
C ARG A 48 -20.77 0.23 11.56
N HIS A 49 -19.90 -0.76 11.76
CA HIS A 49 -18.46 -0.53 11.93
C HIS A 49 -17.62 -1.61 11.23
N ARG A 50 -17.91 -1.82 9.95
CA ARG A 50 -17.09 -2.59 9.01
C ARG A 50 -16.87 -1.70 7.78
N GLU A 51 -15.67 -1.76 7.22
CA GLU A 51 -15.14 -0.87 6.17
C GLU A 51 -14.86 0.57 6.66
N GLY A 52 -13.80 1.21 6.13
CA GLY A 52 -13.68 2.68 6.18
C GLY A 52 -12.51 3.34 6.89
N THR A 53 -11.56 2.66 7.56
CA THR A 53 -10.31 3.29 8.03
C THR A 53 -9.26 3.46 6.92
N GLY A 54 -9.71 3.86 5.73
CA GLY A 54 -8.82 4.53 4.80
C GLY A 54 -8.45 5.87 5.41
N LEU A 55 -7.17 6.07 5.75
CA LEU A 55 -6.69 7.39 6.18
C LEU A 55 -7.07 8.40 5.11
N ARG A 56 -7.86 9.40 5.48
CA ARG A 56 -8.28 10.47 4.58
C ARG A 56 -7.05 11.27 4.18
N ALA A 57 -6.45 10.87 3.06
CA ALA A 57 -5.42 11.65 2.38
C ALA A 57 -6.00 13.04 2.15
N LYS A 58 -5.54 14.01 2.95
CA LYS A 58 -5.82 15.43 2.78
C LYS A 58 -5.33 15.80 1.39
N ASP A 59 -6.24 16.18 0.50
CA ASP A 59 -6.02 16.22 -0.95
C ASP A 59 -4.68 16.83 -1.33
N ALA A 60 -3.70 15.97 -1.60
CA ALA A 60 -2.39 16.38 -2.03
C ALA A 60 -2.52 16.78 -3.50
N ALA A 61 -2.24 18.05 -3.80
CA ALA A 61 -2.04 18.47 -5.18
C ALA A 61 -1.00 17.51 -5.80
N PRO A 62 -1.29 16.90 -6.98
CA PRO A 62 -0.44 15.85 -7.52
C PRO A 62 1.00 16.37 -7.69
N GLU A 63 1.98 15.65 -7.13
CA GLU A 63 3.39 16.02 -7.31
C GLU A 63 3.69 16.15 -8.81
N PRO A 64 4.43 17.20 -9.23
CA PRO A 64 4.64 17.47 -10.65
C PRO A 64 5.37 16.30 -11.31
N THR A 65 4.80 15.79 -12.41
CA THR A 65 5.43 14.78 -13.26
C THR A 65 6.86 15.20 -13.60
N GLN A 66 7.83 14.36 -13.29
CA GLN A 66 9.22 14.61 -13.68
C GLN A 66 9.34 14.51 -15.20
N ALA A 67 9.82 15.57 -15.87
CA ALA A 67 9.82 15.67 -17.32
C ALA A 67 11.24 15.83 -17.88
N ALA A 68 11.62 14.92 -18.78
CA ALA A 68 12.82 15.02 -19.59
C ALA A 68 12.42 15.43 -21.02
N VAL A 69 12.58 16.71 -21.34
CA VAL A 69 12.30 17.26 -22.67
C VAL A 69 13.61 17.40 -23.44
N CYS A 70 13.81 16.55 -24.44
CA CYS A 70 15.05 16.47 -25.19
C CYS A 70 15.27 17.70 -26.09
N PRO A 71 16.44 18.34 -26.06
CA PRO A 71 16.80 19.41 -26.99
C PRO A 71 17.14 18.88 -28.39
N VAL A 72 16.80 19.62 -29.44
CA VAL A 72 17.17 19.29 -30.83
C VAL A 72 18.71 19.33 -30.98
N GLY A 73 19.29 18.25 -31.49
CA GLY A 73 20.72 18.18 -31.88
C GLY A 73 21.74 18.30 -30.76
N GLN A 74 21.35 18.13 -29.50
CA GLN A 74 22.24 18.24 -28.34
C GLN A 74 22.20 16.97 -27.48
N ALA A 75 23.37 16.42 -27.20
CA ALA A 75 23.51 15.34 -26.22
C ALA A 75 23.07 15.86 -24.84
N LYS A 76 22.21 15.11 -24.14
CA LYS A 76 21.68 15.55 -22.85
C LYS A 76 21.30 14.39 -21.95
N GLU A 77 21.74 14.45 -20.69
CA GLU A 77 21.36 13.48 -19.67
C GLU A 77 20.34 14.07 -18.69
N TYR A 78 19.36 13.23 -18.32
CA TYR A 78 18.33 13.49 -17.32
C TYR A 78 18.30 12.34 -16.31
N THR A 79 17.96 12.66 -15.07
CA THR A 79 17.70 11.69 -14.01
C THR A 79 16.31 11.91 -13.45
N ALA A 80 15.57 10.83 -13.19
CA ALA A 80 14.27 10.87 -12.52
C ALA A 80 14.18 9.78 -11.45
N THR A 81 13.37 10.03 -10.42
CA THR A 81 13.10 9.08 -9.32
C THR A 81 11.60 8.83 -9.21
N LEU A 82 11.20 7.58 -9.46
CA LEU A 82 9.85 7.08 -9.26
C LEU A 82 9.72 6.46 -7.86
N SER A 83 8.64 6.74 -7.14
CA SER A 83 8.38 6.22 -5.79
C SER A 83 6.90 6.24 -5.42
N GLU A 84 6.56 5.84 -4.19
CA GLU A 84 5.18 5.81 -3.67
C GLU A 84 4.45 7.16 -3.80
N SER A 85 5.15 8.30 -3.64
CA SER A 85 4.59 9.64 -3.91
C SER A 85 4.86 10.10 -5.35
N LYS A 86 6.05 9.80 -5.89
CA LYS A 86 6.48 10.25 -7.22
C LYS A 86 6.12 9.22 -8.29
N GLN A 87 4.83 9.11 -8.56
CA GLN A 87 4.29 8.03 -9.39
C GLN A 87 4.45 8.24 -10.91
N LYS A 88 4.94 9.41 -11.37
CA LYS A 88 4.96 9.75 -12.81
C LYS A 88 6.29 10.36 -13.29
N VAL A 89 6.71 9.89 -14.47
CA VAL A 89 7.81 10.45 -15.26
C VAL A 89 7.39 10.55 -16.73
N SER A 90 7.96 11.50 -17.46
CA SER A 90 7.77 11.65 -18.91
C SER A 90 9.08 11.94 -19.64
N LEU A 91 9.19 11.42 -20.85
CA LEU A 91 10.28 11.59 -21.80
C LEU A 91 9.69 12.15 -23.10
N GLN A 92 10.24 13.24 -23.62
CA GLN A 92 9.82 13.81 -24.90
C GLN A 92 11.02 13.91 -25.84
N CYS A 93 10.92 13.26 -27.01
CA CYS A 93 11.92 13.42 -28.07
C CYS A 93 11.74 14.76 -28.81
N ALA A 94 12.81 15.28 -29.41
CA ALA A 94 12.85 16.64 -29.92
C ALA A 94 12.17 16.79 -31.29
N ALA A 95 12.30 15.78 -32.15
CA ALA A 95 11.65 15.67 -33.45
C ALA A 95 10.84 14.37 -33.56
N ALA A 96 9.81 14.37 -34.40
CA ALA A 96 8.96 13.20 -34.64
C ALA A 96 9.69 12.07 -35.41
N SER A 97 10.86 12.38 -35.96
CA SER A 97 11.79 11.48 -36.63
C SER A 97 12.83 10.86 -35.70
N ASP A 98 12.94 11.30 -34.44
CA ASP A 98 13.92 10.76 -33.49
C ASP A 98 13.54 9.34 -33.07
N THR A 99 14.54 8.46 -32.97
CA THR A 99 14.32 7.07 -32.56
C THR A 99 14.25 6.99 -31.04
N VAL A 100 13.09 6.62 -30.50
CA VAL A 100 12.95 6.30 -29.07
C VAL A 100 13.64 4.97 -28.76
N VAL A 101 14.34 4.90 -27.62
CA VAL A 101 15.14 3.74 -27.21
C VAL A 101 14.67 3.21 -25.84
N PRO A 102 14.47 1.88 -25.69
CA PRO A 102 14.48 0.87 -26.76
C PRO A 102 13.26 1.03 -27.69
N ALA A 103 13.31 0.46 -28.90
CA ALA A 103 12.18 0.50 -29.83
C ALA A 103 10.91 -0.11 -29.22
N GLU A 104 11.09 -1.10 -28.34
CA GLU A 104 10.06 -1.81 -27.59
C GLU A 104 9.59 -1.08 -26.30
N LEU A 105 9.90 0.22 -26.12
CA LEU A 105 9.51 1.01 -24.93
C LEU A 105 7.99 0.95 -24.62
N LYS A 106 7.17 1.03 -25.68
CA LYS A 106 5.70 0.94 -25.61
C LYS A 106 5.20 -0.47 -25.25
N SER A 107 6.04 -1.48 -25.40
CA SER A 107 5.80 -2.89 -25.07
C SER A 107 6.38 -3.29 -23.70
N GLY A 108 6.66 -2.30 -22.84
CA GLY A 108 7.11 -2.53 -21.46
C GLY A 108 8.55 -3.00 -21.33
N LYS A 109 9.40 -2.74 -22.33
CA LYS A 109 10.86 -3.01 -22.25
C LYS A 109 11.64 -1.71 -22.06
N VAL A 110 12.74 -1.78 -21.31
CA VAL A 110 13.62 -0.65 -20.98
C VAL A 110 15.09 -1.08 -21.01
N CYS A 111 16.02 -0.14 -21.14
CA CYS A 111 17.45 -0.46 -21.17
C CYS A 111 17.98 -0.74 -19.75
N PRO A 112 18.91 -1.70 -19.59
CA PRO A 112 19.65 -1.87 -18.34
C PRO A 112 20.40 -0.59 -17.91
N SER A 113 20.55 -0.36 -16.61
CA SER A 113 21.19 0.84 -16.06
C SER A 113 22.69 0.99 -16.36
N GLY A 114 23.35 -0.07 -16.84
CA GLY A 114 24.76 -0.04 -17.27
C GLY A 114 24.98 0.42 -18.72
N VAL A 115 23.93 0.80 -19.45
CA VAL A 115 24.02 1.25 -20.84
C VAL A 115 24.55 2.69 -20.90
N ASN A 116 25.74 2.85 -21.50
CA ASN A 116 26.38 4.15 -21.72
C ASN A 116 26.02 4.80 -23.08
N ASP A 117 25.46 4.01 -23.99
CA ASP A 117 25.22 4.30 -25.42
C ASP A 117 23.84 3.73 -25.74
N LEU A 118 22.85 4.58 -26.05
CA LEU A 118 21.48 4.15 -26.32
C LEU A 118 21.39 3.32 -27.61
N ALA A 119 22.14 3.66 -28.65
CA ALA A 119 22.19 2.87 -29.89
C ALA A 119 22.66 1.42 -29.67
N ALA A 120 23.39 1.13 -28.58
CA ALA A 120 23.75 -0.24 -28.17
C ALA A 120 22.63 -1.01 -27.42
N CYS A 121 21.53 -0.35 -27.02
CA CYS A 121 20.38 -0.97 -26.34
C CYS A 121 19.34 -1.50 -27.35
N LYS A 122 19.57 -2.71 -27.85
CA LYS A 122 18.76 -3.33 -28.91
C LYS A 122 18.44 -4.79 -28.62
N THR A 123 17.33 -5.27 -29.19
CA THR A 123 16.91 -6.67 -29.09
C THR A 123 17.87 -7.62 -29.81
N ALA A 124 17.73 -8.92 -29.52
CA ALA A 124 18.81 -9.90 -29.68
C ALA A 124 19.28 -10.14 -31.13
N SER A 125 18.52 -9.73 -32.14
CA SER A 125 18.88 -9.84 -33.56
C SER A 125 19.98 -8.86 -34.01
N GLU A 126 20.25 -7.78 -33.25
CA GLU A 126 21.19 -6.71 -33.66
C GLU A 126 22.35 -6.46 -32.67
N GLY A 127 22.21 -6.88 -31.40
CA GLY A 127 23.13 -6.49 -30.31
C GLY A 127 24.19 -7.54 -29.93
N LYS A 128 25.48 -7.18 -30.02
CA LYS A 128 26.65 -8.04 -29.72
C LYS A 128 26.90 -8.36 -28.23
N ALA A 129 26.24 -7.68 -27.29
CA ALA A 129 26.46 -7.85 -25.85
C ALA A 129 25.14 -8.18 -25.12
N GLU A 130 25.21 -9.08 -24.15
CA GLU A 130 24.03 -9.53 -23.39
C GLU A 130 23.63 -8.53 -22.29
N SER A 131 24.60 -7.81 -21.73
CA SER A 131 24.41 -6.75 -20.72
C SER A 131 23.56 -5.56 -21.15
N ASN A 132 23.36 -5.39 -22.47
CA ASN A 132 22.70 -4.21 -23.05
C ASN A 132 21.31 -4.55 -23.63
N LYS A 133 20.88 -5.81 -23.59
CA LYS A 133 19.58 -6.22 -24.15
C LYS A 133 18.43 -5.56 -23.36
N PRO A 134 17.36 -5.07 -24.01
CA PRO A 134 16.19 -4.53 -23.32
C PRO A 134 15.55 -5.56 -22.37
N VAL A 135 15.24 -5.12 -21.15
CA VAL A 135 14.67 -5.93 -20.06
C VAL A 135 13.24 -5.51 -19.72
N SER A 136 12.46 -6.38 -19.08
CA SER A 136 11.07 -6.08 -18.71
C SER A 136 10.97 -5.06 -17.58
N LEU A 137 10.21 -4.00 -17.80
CA LEU A 137 9.88 -3.00 -16.79
C LEU A 137 9.02 -3.61 -15.66
N SER A 138 8.04 -4.46 -15.98
CA SER A 138 7.24 -5.16 -14.96
C SER A 138 8.09 -6.03 -14.03
N VAL A 139 9.06 -6.77 -14.59
CA VAL A 139 9.95 -7.63 -13.78
C VAL A 139 10.94 -6.79 -12.96
N LEU A 140 11.48 -5.71 -13.52
CA LEU A 140 12.30 -4.73 -12.77
C LEU A 140 11.53 -4.04 -11.64
N MET A 141 10.20 -3.94 -11.75
CA MET A 141 9.31 -3.40 -10.72
C MET A 141 8.79 -4.46 -9.74
N GLY A 142 9.24 -5.72 -9.85
CA GLY A 142 8.83 -6.81 -8.95
C GLY A 142 7.50 -7.48 -9.29
N GLY A 143 6.87 -7.10 -10.40
CA GLY A 143 5.69 -7.76 -10.96
C GLY A 143 6.04 -8.90 -11.93
N THR A 144 5.08 -9.28 -12.77
CA THR A 144 5.24 -10.32 -13.80
C THR A 144 4.93 -9.76 -15.19
N GLU A 145 5.43 -10.41 -16.25
CA GLU A 145 5.14 -10.05 -17.65
C GLU A 145 3.64 -10.11 -17.99
N ALA A 146 2.83 -10.83 -17.20
CA ALA A 146 1.37 -10.91 -17.35
C ALA A 146 0.63 -9.65 -16.88
N SER A 147 1.31 -8.77 -16.12
CA SER A 147 0.81 -7.44 -15.70
C SER A 147 1.75 -6.37 -16.25
N PRO A 148 1.66 -6.03 -17.56
CA PRO A 148 2.63 -5.17 -18.23
C PRO A 148 2.53 -3.70 -17.76
N VAL A 149 3.64 -3.16 -17.28
CA VAL A 149 3.84 -1.73 -17.04
C VAL A 149 4.47 -1.13 -18.29
N ASN A 150 3.70 -0.31 -19.00
CA ASN A 150 4.06 0.22 -20.32
C ASN A 150 4.19 1.76 -20.30
N TRP A 151 5.03 2.28 -21.19
CA TRP A 151 5.03 3.71 -21.52
C TRP A 151 3.88 4.02 -22.49
N VAL A 152 3.12 5.08 -22.19
CA VAL A 152 2.02 5.58 -23.03
C VAL A 152 2.55 6.68 -23.94
N GLU A 153 2.36 6.53 -25.25
CA GLU A 153 2.75 7.53 -26.25
C GLU A 153 1.62 8.55 -26.47
N SER A 154 2.02 9.81 -26.59
CA SER A 154 1.15 10.97 -26.72
C SER A 154 1.86 12.07 -27.53
N LYS A 155 1.12 13.12 -27.92
CA LYS A 155 1.70 14.33 -28.51
C LYS A 155 1.96 15.39 -27.42
N PRO A 156 3.01 16.21 -27.54
CA PRO A 156 3.22 17.36 -26.67
C PRO A 156 2.02 18.32 -26.66
N THR A 157 1.63 18.80 -25.48
CA THR A 157 0.44 19.63 -25.28
C THR A 157 0.66 21.11 -25.57
N ASP A 158 1.91 21.53 -25.72
CA ASP A 158 2.35 22.90 -26.05
C ASP A 158 2.53 23.13 -27.57
N GLY A 159 2.28 22.10 -28.40
CA GLY A 159 2.50 22.16 -29.84
C GLY A 159 3.97 22.05 -30.26
N SER A 160 4.88 21.73 -29.34
CA SER A 160 6.27 21.40 -29.68
C SER A 160 6.35 20.09 -30.50
N GLY A 161 7.43 19.95 -31.25
CA GLY A 161 7.68 18.77 -32.08
C GLY A 161 7.96 17.51 -31.25
N GLY A 162 7.89 16.36 -31.94
CA GLY A 162 8.24 15.07 -31.36
C GLY A 162 7.11 14.29 -30.73
N ASN A 163 7.50 13.16 -30.13
CA ASN A 163 6.61 12.24 -29.43
C ASN A 163 6.89 12.32 -27.93
N LYS A 164 5.84 12.28 -27.11
CA LYS A 164 5.92 12.31 -25.65
C LYS A 164 5.50 10.95 -25.08
N TYR A 165 6.38 10.33 -24.31
CA TYR A 165 6.19 9.07 -23.62
C TYR A 165 5.97 9.35 -22.13
N GLU A 166 4.88 8.85 -21.56
CA GLU A 166 4.59 8.95 -20.12
C GLU A 166 4.58 7.56 -19.47
N LEU A 167 5.26 7.43 -18.33
CA LEU A 167 5.20 6.27 -17.47
C LEU A 167 4.54 6.67 -16.15
N SER A 168 3.47 5.95 -15.81
CA SER A 168 2.87 5.99 -14.47
C SER A 168 3.14 4.66 -13.78
N LEU A 169 3.59 4.70 -12.53
CA LEU A 169 3.63 3.53 -11.66
C LEU A 169 2.18 3.01 -11.46
N PRO A 170 1.94 1.69 -11.51
CA PRO A 170 0.66 1.13 -11.11
C PRO A 170 0.48 1.23 -9.59
N ASN A 171 -0.76 1.10 -9.12
CA ASN A 171 -1.06 0.90 -7.69
C ASN A 171 -0.62 -0.49 -7.16
N ALA A 172 0.13 -1.26 -7.97
CA ALA A 172 0.71 -2.55 -7.63
C ALA A 172 2.05 -2.36 -6.90
N PRO A 173 2.55 -3.34 -6.12
CA PRO A 173 3.71 -3.13 -5.26
C PRO A 173 4.96 -2.76 -6.05
N LEU A 174 5.61 -1.67 -5.64
CA LEU A 174 6.94 -1.27 -6.06
C LEU A 174 7.99 -2.35 -5.69
N PRO A 175 9.16 -2.39 -6.36
CA PRO A 175 10.11 -3.47 -6.21
C PRO A 175 10.62 -3.64 -4.77
N LEU A 176 11.16 -4.83 -4.49
CA LEU A 176 11.71 -5.19 -3.17
C LEU A 176 13.07 -4.55 -2.89
N LYS A 177 13.68 -3.87 -3.87
CA LYS A 177 14.98 -3.18 -3.85
C LYS A 177 14.88 -2.00 -4.81
N ASP A 178 15.74 -1.00 -4.63
CA ASP A 178 15.80 0.10 -5.60
C ASP A 178 16.29 -0.46 -6.94
N THR A 179 15.60 -0.15 -8.04
CA THR A 179 16.02 -0.57 -9.38
C THR A 179 16.26 0.63 -10.27
N LYS A 180 17.08 0.45 -11.31
CA LYS A 180 17.45 1.52 -12.25
C LYS A 180 17.34 0.99 -13.67
N PHE A 181 16.82 1.82 -14.55
CA PHE A 181 16.76 1.55 -15.99
C PHE A 181 17.00 2.84 -16.77
N VAL A 182 17.23 2.69 -18.07
CA VAL A 182 17.44 3.80 -19.00
C VAL A 182 16.39 3.74 -20.12
N ALA A 183 15.96 4.91 -20.57
CA ALA A 183 15.24 5.13 -21.82
C ALA A 183 15.80 6.41 -22.47
N GLY A 184 15.45 6.70 -23.73
CA GLY A 184 15.91 7.95 -24.34
C GLY A 184 15.50 8.13 -25.79
N CYS A 185 16.12 9.12 -26.43
CA CYS A 185 15.89 9.48 -27.83
C CYS A 185 17.24 9.64 -28.55
N VAL A 186 17.39 9.01 -29.71
CA VAL A 186 18.58 9.11 -30.57
C VAL A 186 18.18 9.86 -31.85
N PRO A 187 18.85 10.97 -32.19
CA PRO A 187 18.57 11.70 -33.43
C PRO A 187 18.86 10.86 -34.67
N THR A 188 17.91 10.82 -35.60
CA THR A 188 18.03 10.06 -36.86
C THR A 188 18.81 10.82 -37.95
N ALA A 189 19.17 12.09 -37.70
CA ALA A 189 20.02 12.90 -38.57
C ALA A 189 21.50 12.45 -38.49
N PRO A 190 22.19 12.11 -39.60
CA PRO A 190 23.54 11.53 -39.55
C PRO A 190 24.61 12.40 -38.88
N ASP A 191 24.48 13.73 -38.96
CA ASP A 191 25.34 14.71 -38.28
C ASP A 191 25.12 14.75 -36.75
N GLN A 192 24.03 14.14 -36.26
CA GLN A 192 23.56 14.22 -34.87
C GLN A 192 23.47 12.84 -34.19
N ALA A 193 23.93 11.76 -34.83
CA ALA A 193 23.90 10.41 -34.24
C ALA A 193 24.59 10.34 -32.86
N ASN A 194 25.64 11.14 -32.64
CA ASN A 194 26.36 11.26 -31.36
C ASN A 194 25.71 12.28 -30.38
N LYS A 195 24.43 12.62 -30.55
CA LYS A 195 23.71 13.65 -29.76
C LYS A 195 22.53 13.04 -29.00
N GLU A 196 22.76 11.90 -28.36
CA GLU A 196 21.76 11.14 -27.62
C GLU A 196 21.17 11.91 -26.42
N CYS A 197 19.85 11.77 -26.24
CA CYS A 197 19.13 12.26 -25.07
C CYS A 197 18.78 11.08 -24.16
N LYS A 198 19.46 10.96 -23.01
CA LYS A 198 19.37 9.81 -22.09
C LYS A 198 18.61 10.17 -20.82
N LEU A 199 17.56 9.41 -20.50
CA LEU A 199 16.83 9.46 -19.24
C LEU A 199 17.14 8.22 -18.40
N THR A 200 17.86 8.42 -17.30
CA THR A 200 18.09 7.39 -16.28
C THR A 200 16.98 7.48 -15.22
N VAL A 201 16.16 6.45 -15.10
CA VAL A 201 15.09 6.36 -14.09
C VAL A 201 15.53 5.46 -12.96
N THR A 202 15.46 5.96 -11.73
CA THR A 202 15.51 5.14 -10.50
C THR A 202 14.08 4.88 -10.04
N VAL A 203 13.76 3.63 -9.71
CA VAL A 203 12.53 3.26 -9.02
C VAL A 203 12.93 2.93 -7.57
N GLU A 204 12.46 3.73 -6.62
CA GLU A 204 12.63 3.44 -5.20
C GLU A 204 11.81 2.19 -4.83
N ALA A 205 12.37 1.35 -3.97
CA ALA A 205 11.66 0.22 -3.41
C ALA A 205 10.40 0.67 -2.65
N ARG A 206 9.43 -0.25 -2.52
CA ARG A 206 8.35 -0.07 -1.54
C ARG A 206 8.92 0.07 -0.11
N LYS A 207 8.17 0.72 0.77
CA LYS A 207 8.47 0.67 2.21
C LYS A 207 8.15 -0.71 2.79
N SER A 208 8.94 -1.13 3.77
CA SER A 208 8.57 -2.24 4.64
C SER A 208 7.37 -1.81 5.48
N ALA A 209 6.29 -2.59 5.46
CA ALA A 209 5.01 -2.18 6.04
C ALA A 209 4.21 -3.35 6.60
N ALA A 210 3.36 -3.06 7.60
CA ALA A 210 2.35 -3.96 8.12
C ALA A 210 0.97 -3.64 7.51
N ALA A 211 0.26 -4.66 7.05
CA ALA A 211 -1.11 -4.58 6.54
C ALA A 211 -1.96 -5.65 7.24
N GLY A 212 -2.66 -5.25 8.30
CA GLY A 212 -3.23 -6.20 9.27
C GLY A 212 -2.14 -7.10 9.84
N GLN A 213 -2.40 -8.41 9.91
CA GLN A 213 -1.45 -9.39 10.41
C GLN A 213 -0.31 -9.77 9.42
N THR A 214 -0.20 -9.12 8.27
CA THR A 214 0.87 -9.40 7.29
C THR A 214 1.90 -8.28 7.24
N VAL A 215 3.15 -8.60 7.52
CA VAL A 215 4.30 -7.71 7.33
C VAL A 215 4.97 -8.04 5.99
N SER A 216 5.13 -7.03 5.15
CA SER A 216 5.81 -7.09 3.86
C SER A 216 7.13 -6.33 3.94
N CYS A 217 8.25 -7.04 3.86
CA CYS A 217 9.58 -6.43 3.87
C CYS A 217 10.04 -5.97 2.47
N ALA A 218 11.00 -5.05 2.45
CA ALA A 218 11.78 -4.62 1.30
C ALA A 218 13.17 -4.11 1.76
N TYR A 219 14.07 -3.86 0.81
CA TYR A 219 15.51 -3.67 1.01
C TYR A 219 16.12 -2.60 0.08
N GLY A 220 15.32 -1.62 -0.36
CA GLY A 220 15.85 -0.39 -0.95
C GLY A 220 16.35 0.58 0.12
N ALA A 221 17.06 1.63 -0.28
CA ALA A 221 17.77 2.56 0.60
C ALA A 221 16.86 3.39 1.54
N LYS A 222 15.54 3.26 1.42
CA LYS A 222 14.52 3.86 2.29
C LYS A 222 13.48 2.86 2.81
N SER A 223 13.57 1.58 2.45
CA SER A 223 12.53 0.60 2.79
C SER A 223 12.35 0.43 4.30
N ASN A 224 13.43 0.56 5.07
CA ASN A 224 13.46 0.23 6.50
C ASN A 224 13.67 1.47 7.40
N GLU A 225 13.34 2.68 6.90
CA GLU A 225 13.32 3.92 7.71
C GLU A 225 12.29 3.87 8.85
N ALA A 226 11.15 3.23 8.59
CA ALA A 226 10.14 2.89 9.58
C ALA A 226 10.22 1.39 9.90
N LYS A 227 9.94 1.04 11.16
CA LYS A 227 9.89 -0.35 11.64
C LYS A 227 8.43 -0.83 11.67
N PRO A 228 8.01 -1.80 10.86
CA PRO A 228 6.67 -2.38 10.93
C PRO A 228 6.36 -2.96 12.32
N THR A 229 5.15 -2.68 12.81
CA THR A 229 4.63 -3.24 14.07
C THR A 229 3.33 -3.98 13.79
N VAL A 230 3.17 -5.20 14.34
CA VAL A 230 1.91 -5.95 14.34
C VAL A 230 1.55 -6.32 15.77
N THR A 231 0.27 -6.19 16.12
CA THR A 231 -0.27 -6.67 17.40
C THR A 231 -1.03 -7.97 17.17
N MET A 232 -0.70 -9.01 17.93
CA MET A 232 -1.46 -10.26 17.98
C MET A 232 -2.40 -10.25 19.17
N THR A 233 -3.65 -10.68 18.96
CA THR A 233 -4.68 -10.86 20.00
C THR A 233 -5.31 -12.24 19.85
N GLN A 234 -6.15 -12.68 20.79
CA GLN A 234 -6.81 -13.99 20.67
C GLN A 234 -7.73 -14.13 19.45
N GLN A 235 -8.21 -13.01 18.88
CA GLN A 235 -9.01 -12.96 17.66
C GLN A 235 -8.15 -12.72 16.41
N ASN A 236 -7.07 -11.92 16.54
CA ASN A 236 -6.06 -11.69 15.50
C ASN A 236 -4.80 -12.50 15.86
N ASN A 237 -4.94 -13.82 15.88
CA ASN A 237 -4.00 -14.73 16.53
C ASN A 237 -2.82 -15.18 15.64
N THR A 238 -2.65 -14.54 14.49
CA THR A 238 -1.60 -14.81 13.50
C THR A 238 -0.68 -13.62 13.30
N VAL A 239 0.54 -13.88 12.83
CA VAL A 239 1.38 -12.89 12.14
C VAL A 239 2.11 -13.58 10.99
N THR A 240 2.09 -12.97 9.81
CA THR A 240 2.78 -13.45 8.61
C THR A 240 3.89 -12.48 8.22
N LEU A 241 5.10 -13.00 8.07
CA LEU A 241 6.28 -12.25 7.66
C LEU A 241 6.68 -12.64 6.24
N VAL A 242 6.58 -11.70 5.29
CA VAL A 242 6.92 -11.89 3.88
C VAL A 242 8.30 -11.28 3.62
N CYS A 243 9.31 -12.14 3.53
CA CYS A 243 10.69 -11.70 3.28
C CYS A 243 10.96 -11.36 1.81
N GLY A 244 10.14 -11.82 0.86
CA GLY A 244 10.22 -11.40 -0.53
C GLY A 244 9.75 -12.47 -1.50
N ASN A 245 10.65 -12.90 -2.38
CA ASN A 245 10.44 -13.98 -3.36
C ASN A 245 11.75 -14.76 -3.57
N GLU A 246 11.70 -15.88 -4.30
CA GLU A 246 12.85 -16.78 -4.50
C GLU A 246 14.07 -16.07 -5.14
N ALA A 247 13.83 -15.10 -6.03
CA ALA A 247 14.88 -14.27 -6.63
C ALA A 247 15.55 -13.31 -5.63
N THR A 248 14.86 -12.95 -4.55
CA THR A 248 15.38 -12.05 -3.51
C THR A 248 16.28 -12.76 -2.50
N LYS A 249 16.02 -14.05 -2.21
CA LYS A 249 16.80 -14.88 -1.27
C LYS A 249 16.98 -14.28 0.14
N ALA A 250 16.00 -13.50 0.61
CA ALA A 250 16.00 -12.97 1.97
C ALA A 250 15.39 -13.99 2.94
N VAL A 251 16.02 -14.17 4.10
CA VAL A 251 15.67 -15.21 5.08
C VAL A 251 15.11 -14.59 6.38
N PRO A 252 14.13 -15.24 7.05
CA PRO A 252 13.66 -14.83 8.37
C PRO A 252 14.80 -14.75 9.41
N GLN A 253 14.63 -13.89 10.40
CA GLN A 253 15.55 -13.65 11.51
C GLN A 253 14.80 -13.58 12.86
N PRO A 254 15.36 -14.13 13.96
CA PRO A 254 16.63 -14.89 14.00
C PRO A 254 16.55 -16.19 13.19
N THR A 255 17.68 -16.83 12.88
CA THR A 255 17.69 -18.02 12.01
C THR A 255 16.91 -19.20 12.61
N ASP A 256 16.76 -19.22 13.93
CA ASP A 256 15.93 -20.14 14.72
C ASP A 256 14.58 -19.53 15.15
N TYR A 257 14.00 -18.63 14.33
CA TYR A 257 12.69 -17.97 14.56
C TYR A 257 11.55 -18.91 14.98
N LYS A 258 11.65 -20.21 14.69
CA LYS A 258 10.68 -21.23 15.11
C LYS A 258 10.69 -21.53 16.62
N THR A 259 11.74 -21.13 17.33
CA THR A 259 11.98 -21.42 18.74
C THR A 259 12.42 -20.20 19.56
N ALA A 260 13.04 -19.21 18.92
CA ALA A 260 13.49 -17.97 19.55
C ALA A 260 13.08 -16.70 18.80
N TYR A 261 13.23 -15.56 19.47
CA TYR A 261 13.07 -14.21 18.93
C TYR A 261 14.17 -13.32 19.50
N CYS A 262 14.38 -12.14 18.89
CA CYS A 262 15.30 -11.15 19.42
C CYS A 262 14.63 -10.34 20.54
N ALA A 263 15.27 -10.25 21.71
CA ALA A 263 14.76 -9.60 22.91
C ALA A 263 15.31 -8.17 23.13
N ASP A 264 16.27 -7.75 22.31
CA ASP A 264 16.68 -6.35 22.14
C ASP A 264 16.20 -5.82 20.77
N ASP A 265 16.23 -4.49 20.56
CA ASP A 265 15.88 -3.86 19.26
C ASP A 265 16.90 -4.17 18.13
N LYS A 266 17.69 -5.24 18.27
CA LYS A 266 18.52 -5.79 17.19
C LYS A 266 17.78 -6.95 16.54
N VAL A 267 18.08 -7.19 15.27
CA VAL A 267 17.64 -8.38 14.54
C VAL A 267 18.82 -8.82 13.66
N GLY A 268 18.95 -10.11 13.39
CA GLY A 268 20.14 -10.66 12.74
C GLY A 268 21.13 -11.26 13.74
N ALA A 269 22.37 -11.50 13.28
CA ALA A 269 23.37 -12.28 14.01
C ALA A 269 23.75 -11.74 15.41
N ASP A 270 23.68 -10.41 15.61
CA ASP A 270 24.09 -9.75 16.86
C ASP A 270 22.94 -9.52 17.86
N CYS A 271 21.75 -10.10 17.63
CA CYS A 271 20.61 -9.94 18.53
C CYS A 271 20.68 -10.88 19.74
N LYS A 272 20.17 -10.42 20.88
CA LYS A 272 20.05 -11.26 22.08
C LYS A 272 18.81 -12.15 21.94
N THR A 273 18.99 -13.43 21.68
CA THR A 273 17.86 -14.37 21.55
C THR A 273 17.26 -14.78 22.90
N GLU A 274 15.93 -14.91 22.94
CA GLU A 274 15.16 -15.54 24.02
C GLU A 274 14.15 -16.52 23.42
N THR A 275 13.81 -17.61 24.12
CA THR A 275 12.86 -18.62 23.61
C THR A 275 11.42 -18.20 23.82
N PHE A 276 10.49 -18.59 22.94
CA PHE A 276 9.05 -18.32 23.14
C PHE A 276 8.51 -18.95 24.44
N THR A 277 9.06 -20.10 24.84
CA THR A 277 8.73 -20.79 26.10
C THR A 277 9.05 -20.00 27.37
N SER A 278 9.82 -18.91 27.29
CA SER A 278 10.10 -18.01 28.43
C SER A 278 8.90 -17.16 28.87
N PHE A 279 7.87 -17.01 28.03
CA PHE A 279 6.67 -16.23 28.35
C PHE A 279 5.36 -16.85 27.85
N ILE A 280 5.41 -17.71 26.81
CA ILE A 280 4.27 -18.51 26.35
C ILE A 280 4.46 -19.95 26.83
N ALA A 281 3.73 -20.32 27.88
CA ALA A 281 3.67 -21.70 28.35
C ALA A 281 3.16 -22.63 27.24
N GLY A 282 3.80 -23.79 27.06
CA GLY A 282 3.38 -24.79 26.07
C GLY A 282 3.61 -24.42 24.60
N PHE A 283 4.35 -23.35 24.29
CA PHE A 283 4.71 -22.96 22.92
C PHE A 283 5.32 -24.11 22.12
N GLN A 284 4.93 -24.25 20.85
CA GLN A 284 5.43 -25.28 19.94
C GLN A 284 5.95 -24.68 18.63
N SER A 285 7.07 -25.19 18.12
CA SER A 285 7.64 -24.78 16.83
C SER A 285 6.76 -25.15 15.63
N THR A 286 5.79 -26.04 15.81
CA THR A 286 4.72 -26.39 14.86
C THR A 286 3.73 -25.25 14.61
N TRP A 287 3.68 -24.25 15.48
CA TRP A 287 2.86 -23.04 15.31
C TRP A 287 3.42 -22.10 14.22
N TRP A 288 4.65 -22.35 13.75
CA TRP A 288 5.26 -21.70 12.60
C TRP A 288 5.09 -22.54 11.34
N THR A 289 4.39 -21.98 10.36
CA THR A 289 4.30 -22.54 9.00
C THR A 289 5.21 -21.80 8.03
N GLU A 290 5.76 -22.52 7.05
CA GLU A 290 6.54 -21.97 5.92
C GLU A 290 5.73 -22.13 4.63
N ASN A 291 5.68 -21.10 3.78
CA ASN A 291 5.36 -21.26 2.37
C ASN A 291 6.55 -20.80 1.52
N LYS A 292 7.29 -21.78 1.00
CA LYS A 292 8.58 -21.59 0.33
C LYS A 292 8.44 -20.84 -1.00
N GLY A 293 7.36 -21.06 -1.76
CA GLY A 293 7.13 -20.35 -3.03
C GLY A 293 6.85 -18.86 -2.85
N ALA A 294 6.33 -18.45 -1.68
CA ALA A 294 6.09 -17.06 -1.33
C ALA A 294 7.15 -16.45 -0.39
N GLN A 295 8.21 -17.19 -0.05
CA GLN A 295 9.28 -16.80 0.90
C GLN A 295 8.73 -16.11 2.16
N ASN A 296 7.69 -16.70 2.74
CA ASN A 296 7.00 -16.18 3.91
C ASN A 296 6.79 -17.24 5.00
N VAL A 297 6.70 -16.76 6.23
CA VAL A 297 6.51 -17.57 7.43
C VAL A 297 5.38 -17.00 8.27
N THR A 298 4.52 -17.88 8.80
CA THR A 298 3.34 -17.48 9.58
C THR A 298 3.34 -18.17 10.93
N LEU A 299 3.39 -17.38 12.00
CA LEU A 299 3.11 -17.81 13.37
C LEU A 299 1.61 -17.76 13.62
N THR A 300 1.06 -18.83 14.20
CA THR A 300 -0.33 -18.90 14.68
C THR A 300 -0.33 -19.36 16.13
N ILE A 301 -0.58 -18.45 17.08
CA ILE A 301 -0.71 -18.81 18.49
C ILE A 301 -2.16 -19.29 18.72
N PRO A 302 -2.42 -20.49 19.25
CA PRO A 302 -3.79 -20.91 19.56
C PRO A 302 -4.42 -19.95 20.60
N PRO A 303 -5.69 -19.51 20.44
CA PRO A 303 -6.26 -18.45 21.27
C PRO A 303 -6.19 -18.74 22.77
N GLU A 304 -6.27 -19.99 23.20
CA GLU A 304 -6.20 -20.38 24.61
C GLU A 304 -4.77 -20.36 25.19
N GLN A 305 -3.73 -20.28 24.35
CA GLN A 305 -2.30 -20.27 24.71
C GLN A 305 -1.67 -18.87 24.72
N PHE A 306 -2.47 -17.80 24.67
CA PHE A 306 -1.94 -16.44 24.84
C PHE A 306 -1.33 -16.28 26.25
N PRO A 307 -0.23 -15.53 26.39
CA PRO A 307 0.47 -15.38 27.67
C PRO A 307 -0.33 -14.54 28.67
N ASP A 308 -0.09 -14.70 29.97
CA ASP A 308 -0.78 -13.91 31.01
C ASP A 308 -0.32 -12.44 31.05
N SER A 309 0.80 -12.11 30.41
CA SER A 309 1.33 -10.75 30.25
C SER A 309 1.73 -10.48 28.80
N ALA A 310 1.53 -9.23 28.35
CA ALA A 310 1.88 -8.83 26.99
C ALA A 310 3.40 -8.69 26.85
N LYS A 311 3.97 -9.19 25.73
CA LYS A 311 5.40 -9.02 25.41
C LYS A 311 5.57 -8.56 23.96
N MET A 312 6.41 -7.54 23.77
CA MET A 312 6.95 -7.20 22.46
C MET A 312 8.16 -8.09 22.18
N ILE A 313 8.22 -8.65 20.98
CA ILE A 313 9.36 -9.42 20.47
C ILE A 313 9.82 -8.81 19.15
N HIS A 314 11.10 -8.97 18.82
CA HIS A 314 11.67 -8.48 17.57
C HIS A 314 12.01 -9.67 16.64
N LEU A 315 11.56 -9.55 15.41
CA LEU A 315 11.77 -10.49 14.31
C LEU A 315 12.19 -9.71 13.05
N GLY A 316 12.48 -10.38 11.95
CA GLY A 316 12.72 -9.67 10.69
C GLY A 316 13.16 -10.53 9.54
N CYS A 317 13.65 -9.89 8.49
CA CYS A 317 14.18 -10.55 7.29
C CYS A 317 15.54 -9.96 6.92
N LEU A 318 16.52 -10.82 6.65
CA LEU A 318 17.85 -10.45 6.18
C LEU A 318 18.01 -10.83 4.70
N TYR A 319 18.24 -9.84 3.84
CA TYR A 319 18.67 -10.03 2.46
C TYR A 319 20.19 -10.13 2.38
N THR A 320 20.70 -11.20 1.77
CA THR A 320 22.14 -11.35 1.47
C THR A 320 22.37 -11.23 -0.05
N PRO A 321 23.10 -10.20 -0.54
CA PRO A 321 23.40 -10.07 -1.96
C PRO A 321 24.34 -11.17 -2.47
N PRO A 322 24.14 -11.68 -3.70
CA PRO A 322 24.84 -12.88 -4.19
C PRO A 322 26.31 -12.68 -4.60
N SER A 323 26.91 -11.50 -4.40
CA SER A 323 28.35 -11.27 -4.65
C SER A 323 28.89 -10.07 -3.86
N PRO A 324 30.06 -10.20 -3.18
CA PRO A 324 30.75 -9.06 -2.57
C PRO A 324 31.14 -7.96 -3.57
N ALA A 325 31.33 -8.30 -4.86
CA ALA A 325 31.69 -7.32 -5.88
C ALA A 325 30.55 -6.34 -6.22
N ALA A 326 29.29 -6.69 -5.92
CA ALA A 326 28.16 -5.76 -6.01
C ALA A 326 28.16 -4.77 -4.83
N ALA A 327 28.47 -5.25 -3.63
CA ALA A 327 28.62 -4.42 -2.42
C ALA A 327 29.82 -3.45 -2.48
N ALA A 328 30.74 -3.62 -3.44
CA ALA A 328 31.90 -2.76 -3.62
C ALA A 328 31.63 -1.45 -4.41
N LYS A 329 30.36 -1.15 -4.74
CA LYS A 329 29.95 0.09 -5.42
C LYS A 329 28.75 0.82 -4.80
N GLU A 330 28.21 0.31 -3.70
CA GLU A 330 27.16 0.99 -2.93
C GLU A 330 27.72 1.34 -1.56
N ASP A 331 27.41 2.55 -1.06
CA ASP A 331 28.01 3.09 0.15
C ASP A 331 27.85 2.18 1.38
N ALA A 332 28.68 2.39 2.41
CA ALA A 332 28.59 1.69 3.70
C ALA A 332 27.20 1.82 4.40
N GLN A 333 26.33 2.68 3.89
CA GLN A 333 24.92 2.77 4.25
C GLN A 333 24.10 1.57 3.75
N ALA A 334 24.37 1.02 2.56
CA ALA A 334 23.66 -0.12 1.97
C ALA A 334 23.80 -1.40 2.82
N ALA A 335 24.96 -1.60 3.46
CA ALA A 335 25.17 -2.71 4.39
C ALA A 335 24.16 -2.74 5.56
N LYS A 336 23.58 -1.59 5.94
CA LYS A 336 22.54 -1.46 6.98
C LYS A 336 21.10 -1.63 6.44
N GLN A 337 20.89 -1.53 5.12
CA GLN A 337 19.57 -1.56 4.48
C GLN A 337 19.05 -2.99 4.22
N ASN A 338 19.95 -3.96 4.22
CA ASN A 338 19.68 -5.39 4.01
C ASN A 338 18.78 -6.05 5.06
N LEU A 339 18.48 -5.37 6.18
CA LEU A 339 17.73 -5.93 7.31
C LEU A 339 16.40 -5.19 7.50
N CYS A 340 15.30 -5.89 7.25
CA CYS A 340 13.96 -5.48 7.64
C CYS A 340 13.72 -5.93 9.09
N LYS A 341 13.65 -4.99 10.05
CA LYS A 341 13.24 -5.26 11.44
C LYS A 341 11.72 -5.19 11.59
N VAL A 342 11.15 -5.99 12.48
CA VAL A 342 9.71 -6.09 12.71
C VAL A 342 9.43 -6.25 14.20
N ASP A 343 8.54 -5.41 14.74
CA ASP A 343 8.01 -5.56 16.09
C ASP A 343 6.74 -6.39 16.07
N VAL A 344 6.66 -7.41 16.91
CA VAL A 344 5.43 -8.17 17.14
C VAL A 344 5.04 -8.03 18.60
N VAL A 345 3.89 -7.41 18.85
CA VAL A 345 3.31 -7.26 20.19
C VAL A 345 2.34 -8.40 20.42
N ILE A 346 2.74 -9.40 21.20
CA ILE A 346 1.84 -10.48 21.62
C ILE A 346 1.10 -10.00 22.87
N SER A 347 -0.20 -9.83 22.75
CA SER A 347 -1.06 -9.31 23.82
C SER A 347 -1.18 -10.30 24.98
N ALA A 348 -1.57 -9.81 26.15
CA ALA A 348 -2.02 -10.69 27.24
C ALA A 348 -3.33 -11.41 26.86
N LYS A 349 -3.55 -12.59 27.43
CA LYS A 349 -4.80 -13.36 27.35
C LYS A 349 -5.96 -12.58 27.97
N GLU A 350 -7.07 -12.45 27.24
CA GLU A 350 -8.27 -11.84 27.76
C GLU A 350 -8.86 -12.75 28.85
N SER A 351 -8.90 -12.23 30.08
CA SER A 351 -9.66 -12.87 31.15
C SER A 351 -11.13 -12.82 30.81
N SER A 352 -11.78 -13.98 30.68
CA SER A 352 -13.21 -14.15 30.37
C SER A 352 -14.13 -13.75 31.53
N ALA A 353 -14.01 -12.50 31.97
CA ALA A 353 -14.74 -11.91 33.10
C ALA A 353 -16.22 -11.57 32.81
N THR A 354 -16.72 -11.95 31.63
CA THR A 354 -18.14 -11.91 31.22
C THR A 354 -19.02 -12.94 31.96
N GLY A 355 -18.67 -13.25 33.21
CA GLY A 355 -19.38 -14.18 34.11
C GLY A 355 -20.03 -13.52 35.33
N ARG A 356 -19.67 -12.27 35.69
CA ARG A 356 -20.38 -11.55 36.76
C ARG A 356 -21.75 -11.05 36.26
N ARG A 357 -22.76 -11.92 36.35
CA ARG A 357 -24.14 -11.47 36.53
C ARG A 357 -24.17 -10.62 37.80
N VAL A 358 -24.26 -9.30 37.65
CA VAL A 358 -24.61 -8.42 38.77
C VAL A 358 -26.01 -8.82 39.19
N ALA A 359 -26.13 -9.42 40.38
CA ALA A 359 -27.42 -9.69 40.99
C ALA A 359 -28.07 -8.32 41.30
N ALA A 360 -29.04 -7.93 40.47
CA ALA A 360 -29.76 -6.68 40.65
C ALA A 360 -30.61 -6.77 41.92
N LEU A 361 -30.09 -6.25 43.03
CA LEU A 361 -30.84 -6.07 44.27
C LEU A 361 -31.98 -5.07 44.01
N PRO A 362 -33.26 -5.46 44.21
CA PRO A 362 -34.37 -4.52 44.09
C PRO A 362 -34.37 -3.58 45.31
N GLY A 363 -33.91 -2.35 45.11
CA GLY A 363 -33.63 -1.40 46.20
C GLY A 363 -34.20 0.00 45.97
N LEU A 364 -35.45 0.20 46.39
CA LEU A 364 -36.08 1.45 46.84
C LEU A 364 -35.77 2.77 46.08
N ALA A 365 -36.81 3.32 45.45
CA ALA A 365 -36.83 4.73 45.08
C ALA A 365 -36.92 5.63 46.34
N ALA A 366 -36.12 6.70 46.39
CA ALA A 366 -36.17 7.72 47.44
C ALA A 366 -35.98 9.12 46.84
N GLY A 367 -36.65 10.11 47.45
CA GLY A 367 -36.94 11.43 46.89
C GLY A 367 -35.77 12.26 46.35
N ALA A 368 -36.08 13.06 45.34
CA ALA A 368 -35.24 14.16 44.90
C ALA A 368 -35.16 15.25 45.99
N VAL A 369 -33.96 15.77 46.24
CA VAL A 369 -33.76 17.02 46.99
C VAL A 369 -33.07 18.01 46.06
N VAL A 370 -33.80 19.03 45.64
CA VAL A 370 -33.23 20.20 44.98
C VAL A 370 -32.83 21.19 46.07
N LEU A 371 -31.53 21.50 46.14
CA LEU A 371 -31.05 22.73 46.78
C LEU A 371 -30.13 23.45 45.80
N SER A 372 -30.23 24.77 45.82
CA SER A 372 -29.66 25.70 44.84
C SER A 372 -28.96 26.86 45.56
N ILE A 373 -28.26 27.71 44.80
CA ILE A 373 -27.66 28.99 45.23
C ILE A 373 -26.34 28.83 46.04
N SER A 374 -25.26 29.61 45.87
CA SER A 374 -24.66 30.34 44.72
C SER A 374 -23.28 30.93 45.11
N PHE A 375 -22.48 31.30 44.11
CA PHE A 375 -21.39 32.34 44.11
C PHE A 375 -20.04 32.11 44.84
N LEU A 376 -19.07 32.90 44.35
CA LEU A 376 -17.61 33.02 44.65
C LEU A 376 -16.73 32.16 43.72
N VAL A 377 -16.09 32.65 42.64
CA VAL A 377 -15.61 34.01 42.23
C VAL A 377 -14.39 34.51 43.03
N TRP A 378 -13.38 34.97 42.27
CA TRP A 378 -12.01 35.40 42.64
C TRP A 378 -11.01 34.26 42.96
N VAL A 379 -9.74 34.34 42.52
CA VAL A 379 -9.06 35.34 41.66
C VAL A 379 -8.61 34.69 40.35
#